data_AF-A0A925J5H7-F1
#
_entry.id   AF-A0A925J5H7-F1
#
_cell.length_a   1.000
_cell.length_b   1.000
_cell.length_c   1.000
_cell.angle_alpha   90.00
_cell.angle_beta   90.00
_cell.angle_gamma   90.00
#
_symmetry.space_group_name_H-M   'P 1'
#
loop_
_entity.id
_entity.type
_entity.pdbx_description
1 polymer ?
#
loop_
_entity_poly.entity_id
_entity_poly.type
_entity_poly.pdbx_seq_one_letter_code
_entity_poly.pdbx_strand_id
1 'polypeptide(L)'
;MVSELECIPDRGERRRFALGAIAAILRLSLSDFRDRKVHAPDEYVDLLVPAQGAIPMNPLMPKSDRREILRRHVLPLAITAASLTAILLTNFVVRQLPYLSARGAPSGTIAELSLLSVPFIAAMTIPMAVFVAVCWVFARLSADGTIAQARQKPGGVRRLVAPVLGAALCLSAITLVSNTQLIPRANTRLLAVMSGRPPEGKTDRMMTIAELREAAREVRGNPGLMGVVRASRMAAAYEVEIHKKYALGLACVFFAIVGAALGLRFPRGGAWMVIGASVVVFGGYYACLVAGEALADTLTLSPFVAMWLANAVLLVVAFVLTWRRDDPRATRGAEPMAIGG
;
A
#
# COMPACT_ATOMS: atom_id res chain seq x y z
N MET A 1 8.79 14.14 3.30
CA MET A 1 9.11 12.75 3.70
C MET A 1 10.23 12.14 2.88
N VAL A 2 10.44 12.55 1.61
CA VAL A 2 11.61 12.17 0.79
C VAL A 2 12.93 12.86 1.23
N SER A 3 12.85 13.90 2.09
CA SER A 3 14.00 14.70 2.52
C SER A 3 14.95 14.05 3.53
N GLU A 4 14.55 12.98 4.22
CA GLU A 4 15.38 12.37 5.27
C GLU A 4 16.56 11.58 4.70
N LEU A 5 16.39 10.89 3.55
CA LEU A 5 17.50 10.15 2.91
C LEU A 5 18.44 11.06 2.10
N GLU A 6 17.99 12.22 1.66
CA GLU A 6 18.86 13.22 1.01
C GLU A 6 19.83 13.89 2.00
N CYS A 7 19.52 13.84 3.30
CA CYS A 7 20.34 14.44 4.37
C CYS A 7 21.56 13.58 4.76
N ILE A 8 21.67 12.33 4.27
CA ILE A 8 22.82 11.45 4.55
C ILE A 8 23.87 11.63 3.44
N PRO A 9 24.99 12.33 3.70
CA PRO A 9 25.96 12.68 2.66
C PRO A 9 26.68 11.45 2.10
N ASP A 10 26.93 10.43 2.93
CA ASP A 10 27.65 9.23 2.51
C ASP A 10 26.76 8.19 1.79
N ARG A 11 27.27 7.67 0.66
CA ARG A 11 26.58 6.62 -0.13
C ARG A 11 26.68 5.25 0.54
N GLY A 12 27.73 5.00 1.32
CA GLY A 12 27.90 3.76 2.08
C GLY A 12 26.91 3.66 3.25
N GLU A 13 26.69 4.75 3.96
CA GLU A 13 25.66 4.85 5.00
C GLU A 13 24.24 4.69 4.46
N ARG A 14 23.89 5.30 3.32
CA ARG A 14 22.58 5.10 2.69
C ARG A 14 22.32 3.64 2.34
N ARG A 15 23.31 2.92 1.81
CA ARG A 15 23.22 1.48 1.55
C ARG A 15 23.05 0.66 2.83
N ARG A 16 23.81 0.96 3.88
CA ARG A 16 23.71 0.25 5.18
C ARG A 16 22.36 0.48 5.85
N PHE A 17 21.83 1.70 5.78
CA PHE A 17 20.50 2.05 6.26
C PHE A 17 19.40 1.34 5.46
N ALA A 18 19.49 1.35 4.12
CA ALA A 18 18.55 0.66 3.23
C ALA A 18 18.49 -0.85 3.49
N LEU A 19 19.66 -1.51 3.55
CA LEU A 19 19.76 -2.95 3.85
C LEU A 19 19.30 -3.26 5.28
N GLY A 20 19.63 -2.40 6.24
CA GLY A 20 19.18 -2.50 7.63
C GLY A 20 17.66 -2.38 7.77
N ALA A 21 17.03 -1.45 7.04
CA ALA A 21 15.58 -1.28 7.02
C ALA A 21 14.87 -2.50 6.42
N ILE A 22 15.35 -3.01 5.27
CA ILE A 22 14.80 -4.22 4.65
C ILE A 22 14.95 -5.43 5.59
N ALA A 23 16.13 -5.62 6.19
CA ALA A 23 16.39 -6.69 7.13
C ALA A 23 15.56 -6.56 8.42
N ALA A 24 15.35 -5.34 8.92
CA ALA A 24 14.51 -5.06 10.09
C ALA A 24 13.04 -5.36 9.80
N ILE A 25 12.51 -4.99 8.63
CA ILE A 25 11.13 -5.27 8.23
C ILE A 25 10.93 -6.79 8.07
N LEU A 26 11.87 -7.48 7.43
CA LEU A 26 11.85 -8.94 7.33
C LEU A 26 11.95 -9.60 8.71
N ARG A 27 12.80 -9.11 9.61
CA ARG A 27 12.91 -9.62 10.99
C ARG A 27 11.64 -9.35 11.79
N LEU A 28 11.07 -8.15 11.78
CA LEU A 28 9.82 -7.82 12.47
C LEU A 28 8.66 -8.67 11.96
N SER A 29 8.57 -8.87 10.64
CA SER A 29 7.57 -9.75 10.03
C SER A 29 7.74 -11.22 10.41
N LEU A 30 8.94 -11.65 10.84
CA LEU A 30 9.22 -13.02 11.24
C LEU A 30 9.24 -13.21 12.77
N SER A 31 9.59 -12.18 13.55
CA SER A 31 9.76 -12.22 15.01
C SER A 31 8.46 -12.03 15.77
N ASP A 32 7.57 -11.13 15.33
CA ASP A 32 6.24 -10.95 15.97
C ASP A 32 5.37 -12.22 15.81
N PHE A 33 5.75 -13.11 14.89
CA PHE A 33 5.13 -14.42 14.65
C PHE A 33 5.75 -15.59 15.42
N ARG A 34 6.90 -15.40 16.09
CA ARG A 34 7.54 -16.47 16.86
C ARG A 34 7.05 -16.56 18.31
N ASP A 35 6.63 -15.45 18.92
CA ASP A 35 6.43 -15.39 20.38
C ASP A 35 5.05 -14.95 20.91
N ARG A 36 4.04 -14.68 20.07
CA ARG A 36 2.69 -14.39 20.61
C ARG A 36 1.82 -15.65 20.76
N LYS A 37 1.89 -16.29 21.94
CA LYS A 37 0.66 -16.80 22.57
C LYS A 37 -0.11 -15.58 23.08
N VAL A 38 -1.08 -15.09 22.31
CA VAL A 38 -1.95 -13.99 22.73
C VAL A 38 -2.85 -14.52 23.84
N HIS A 39 -2.46 -14.33 25.11
CA HIS A 39 -3.39 -14.36 26.24
C HIS A 39 -4.15 -13.04 26.23
N ALA A 40 -5.45 -13.09 25.97
CA ALA A 40 -6.32 -11.96 26.23
C ALA A 40 -6.51 -11.88 27.77
N PRO A 41 -6.38 -10.70 28.41
CA PRO A 41 -6.82 -10.53 29.78
C PRO A 41 -8.35 -10.62 29.78
N ASP A 42 -8.90 -11.62 30.45
CA ASP A 42 -10.34 -11.93 30.48
C ASP A 42 -11.20 -10.83 31.15
N GLU A 43 -10.58 -9.81 31.74
CA GLU A 43 -11.24 -8.89 32.68
C GLU A 43 -11.94 -7.67 32.04
N TYR A 44 -11.78 -7.43 30.73
CA TYR A 44 -12.37 -6.25 30.05
C TYR A 44 -13.47 -6.58 29.03
N VAL A 45 -13.76 -7.85 28.79
CA VAL A 45 -14.72 -8.28 27.74
C VAL A 45 -16.18 -8.27 28.22
N ASP A 46 -16.42 -8.31 29.53
CA ASP A 46 -17.77 -8.46 30.09
C ASP A 46 -18.55 -7.15 30.27
N LEU A 47 -17.92 -5.96 30.22
CA LEU A 47 -18.64 -4.70 30.49
C LEU A 47 -19.24 -3.99 29.25
N LEU A 48 -18.92 -4.43 28.04
CA LEU A 48 -19.37 -3.80 26.78
C LEU A 48 -20.14 -4.74 25.85
N VAL A 49 -20.41 -5.97 26.29
CA VAL A 49 -21.14 -6.99 25.51
C VAL A 49 -22.42 -7.32 26.26
N PRO A 50 -23.60 -6.81 25.85
CA PRO A 50 -24.84 -7.26 26.46
C PRO A 50 -25.02 -8.75 26.19
N ALA A 51 -25.37 -9.48 27.25
CA ALA A 51 -25.62 -10.91 27.25
C ALA A 51 -26.49 -11.34 26.06
N GLN A 52 -26.04 -12.39 25.37
CA GLN A 52 -26.68 -12.96 24.20
C GLN A 52 -28.12 -13.40 24.50
N GLY A 53 -29.08 -12.58 24.13
CA GLY A 53 -30.39 -13.08 23.69
C GLY A 53 -30.20 -13.67 22.30
N ALA A 54 -30.55 -14.94 22.13
CA ALA A 54 -30.52 -15.68 20.87
C ALA A 54 -30.88 -14.79 19.68
N ILE A 55 -29.88 -14.36 18.90
CA ILE A 55 -30.14 -13.76 17.59
C ILE A 55 -30.76 -14.90 16.77
N PRO A 56 -32.01 -14.80 16.32
CA PRO A 56 -32.62 -15.86 15.55
C PRO A 56 -31.70 -16.15 14.37
N MET A 57 -31.24 -17.40 14.31
CA MET A 57 -30.45 -17.93 13.22
C MET A 57 -31.35 -17.89 11.97
N ASN A 58 -31.42 -16.74 11.32
CA ASN A 58 -32.10 -16.63 10.04
C ASN A 58 -31.30 -17.52 9.06
N PRO A 59 -31.87 -18.63 8.56
CA PRO A 59 -31.12 -19.60 7.74
C PRO A 59 -30.76 -19.07 6.35
N LEU A 60 -31.18 -17.86 6.03
CA LEU A 60 -30.87 -17.21 4.77
C LEU A 60 -29.60 -16.38 4.96
N MET A 61 -28.43 -16.97 4.63
CA MET A 61 -27.40 -16.14 4.01
C MET A 61 -28.11 -15.40 2.86
N PRO A 62 -28.31 -14.06 2.93
CA PRO A 62 -28.81 -13.36 1.76
C PRO A 62 -27.84 -13.72 0.64
N LYS A 63 -28.36 -14.13 -0.53
CA LYS A 63 -27.54 -14.47 -1.69
C LYS A 63 -26.47 -13.38 -1.79
N SER A 64 -25.22 -13.74 -1.49
CA SER A 64 -24.13 -12.77 -1.38
C SER A 64 -23.79 -12.34 -2.79
N ASP A 65 -24.61 -11.46 -3.34
CA ASP A 65 -24.44 -10.90 -4.65
C ASP A 65 -23.12 -10.14 -4.64
N ARG A 66 -22.31 -10.34 -5.69
CA ARG A 66 -20.99 -9.70 -5.84
C ARG A 66 -21.10 -8.19 -5.63
N ARG A 67 -22.24 -7.62 -6.04
CA ARG A 67 -22.58 -6.21 -5.89
C ARG A 67 -22.69 -5.76 -4.43
N GLU A 68 -23.28 -6.58 -3.56
CA GLU A 68 -23.46 -6.23 -2.14
C GLU A 68 -22.13 -6.23 -1.40
N ILE A 69 -21.27 -7.21 -1.68
CA ILE A 69 -19.91 -7.27 -1.13
C ILE A 69 -19.13 -6.02 -1.55
N LEU A 70 -19.22 -5.64 -2.83
CA LEU A 70 -18.54 -4.45 -3.32
C LEU A 70 -19.10 -3.17 -2.69
N ARG A 71 -20.43 -3.06 -2.53
CA ARG A 71 -21.10 -1.91 -1.90
C ARG A 71 -20.60 -1.68 -0.46
N ARG A 72 -20.33 -2.74 0.29
CA ARG A 72 -19.77 -2.64 1.65
C ARG A 72 -18.37 -2.01 1.70
N HIS A 73 -17.61 -2.09 0.60
CA HIS A 73 -16.26 -1.50 0.52
C HIS A 73 -16.26 -0.05 0.04
N VAL A 74 -17.30 0.40 -0.69
CA VAL A 74 -17.34 1.75 -1.30
C VAL A 74 -17.20 2.83 -0.24
N LEU A 75 -17.98 2.75 0.85
CA LEU A 75 -17.99 3.79 1.87
C LEU A 75 -16.67 3.85 2.67
N PRO A 76 -16.14 2.74 3.23
CA PRO A 76 -14.82 2.76 3.87
C PRO A 76 -13.70 3.24 2.92
N LEU A 77 -13.73 2.83 1.65
CA LEU A 77 -12.75 3.25 0.66
C LEU A 77 -12.80 4.75 0.40
N ALA A 78 -14.00 5.31 0.18
CA ALA A 78 -14.19 6.72 -0.09
C ALA A 78 -13.76 7.59 1.10
N ILE A 79 -14.19 7.25 2.32
CA ILE A 79 -13.82 7.97 3.54
C ILE A 79 -12.30 7.92 3.76
N THR A 80 -11.68 6.74 3.62
CA THR A 80 -10.24 6.60 3.82
C THR A 80 -9.45 7.34 2.75
N ALA A 81 -9.84 7.25 1.49
CA ALA A 81 -9.17 7.97 0.40
C ALA A 81 -9.29 9.49 0.58
N ALA A 82 -10.48 9.99 0.92
CA ALA A 82 -10.72 11.40 1.16
C ALA A 82 -9.92 11.93 2.36
N SER A 83 -9.95 11.21 3.49
CA SER A 83 -9.21 11.61 4.70
C SER A 83 -7.69 11.59 4.50
N LEU A 84 -7.13 10.51 3.94
CA LEU A 84 -5.69 10.44 3.66
C LEU A 84 -5.26 11.51 2.65
N THR A 85 -6.04 11.73 1.59
CA THR A 85 -5.75 12.76 0.59
C THR A 85 -5.80 14.14 1.20
N ALA A 86 -6.79 14.44 2.05
CA ALA A 86 -6.87 15.71 2.76
C ALA A 86 -5.67 15.94 3.68
N ILE A 87 -5.30 14.94 4.49
CA ILE A 87 -4.14 15.03 5.41
C ILE A 87 -2.84 15.31 4.62
N LEU A 88 -2.60 14.56 3.53
CA LEU A 88 -1.40 14.74 2.72
C LEU A 88 -1.43 16.06 1.94
N LEU A 89 -2.59 16.51 1.48
CA LEU A 89 -2.76 17.79 0.81
C LEU A 89 -2.47 18.95 1.77
N THR A 90 -2.98 18.91 3.00
CA THR A 90 -2.67 19.90 4.03
C THR A 90 -1.17 19.95 4.30
N ASN A 91 -0.51 18.80 4.49
CA ASN A 91 0.94 18.75 4.68
C ASN A 91 1.71 19.30 3.46
N PHE A 92 1.23 19.03 2.24
CA PHE A 92 1.81 19.59 1.03
C PHE A 92 1.70 21.12 1.01
N VAL A 93 0.51 21.67 1.23
CA VAL A 93 0.27 23.12 1.24
C VAL A 93 1.14 23.81 2.29
N VAL A 94 1.14 23.30 3.53
CA VAL A 94 1.94 23.86 4.64
C VAL A 94 3.43 23.90 4.30
N ARG A 95 3.95 22.88 3.60
CA ARG A 95 5.36 22.84 3.19
C ARG A 95 5.69 23.81 2.04
N GLN A 96 4.72 24.20 1.22
CA GLN A 96 4.93 25.10 0.07
C GLN A 96 4.72 26.57 0.44
N LEU A 97 3.97 26.87 1.50
CA LEU A 97 3.64 28.24 1.91
C LEU A 97 4.86 29.15 2.08
N PRO A 98 5.95 28.76 2.78
CA PRO A 98 7.09 29.66 2.97
C PRO A 98 7.78 30.05 1.66
N TYR A 99 7.84 29.12 0.69
CA TYR A 99 8.46 29.36 -0.61
C TYR A 99 7.62 30.33 -1.45
N LEU A 100 6.29 30.16 -1.45
CA LEU A 100 5.39 31.05 -2.19
C LEU A 100 5.31 32.44 -1.57
N SER A 101 5.33 32.54 -0.23
CA SER A 101 5.32 33.84 0.46
C SER A 101 6.62 34.60 0.22
N ALA A 102 7.77 33.93 0.25
CA ALA A 102 9.07 34.55 -0.01
C ALA A 102 9.19 35.12 -1.43
N ARG A 103 8.45 34.55 -2.39
CA ARG A 103 8.42 35.01 -3.78
C ARG A 103 7.39 36.10 -4.07
N GLY A 104 6.48 36.38 -3.13
CA GLY A 104 5.36 37.30 -3.37
C GLY A 104 4.36 36.79 -4.42
N ALA A 105 4.15 35.48 -4.50
CA ALA A 105 3.23 34.89 -5.48
C ALA A 105 1.76 35.30 -5.20
N PRO A 106 0.93 35.46 -6.25
CA PRO A 106 -0.51 35.72 -6.08
C PRO A 106 -1.20 34.65 -5.22
N SER A 107 -2.18 35.05 -4.41
CA SER A 107 -2.92 34.14 -3.51
C SER A 107 -3.64 33.00 -4.26
N GLY A 108 -4.04 33.23 -5.51
CA GLY A 108 -4.63 32.20 -6.39
C GLY A 108 -3.67 31.08 -6.79
N THR A 109 -2.35 31.31 -6.75
CA THR A 109 -1.32 30.31 -7.08
C THR A 109 -1.34 29.13 -6.12
N ILE A 110 -1.67 29.35 -4.84
CA ILE A 110 -1.79 28.28 -3.85
C ILE A 110 -2.94 27.33 -4.21
N ALA A 111 -4.08 27.88 -4.65
CA ALA A 111 -5.24 27.08 -5.05
C ALA A 111 -4.95 26.27 -6.31
N GLU A 112 -4.32 26.88 -7.31
CA GLU A 112 -3.87 26.19 -8.53
C GLU A 112 -2.87 25.06 -8.20
N LEU A 113 -1.83 25.35 -7.41
CA LEU A 113 -0.84 24.35 -6.96
C LEU A 113 -1.51 23.18 -6.21
N SER A 114 -2.48 23.49 -5.35
CA SER A 114 -3.22 22.50 -4.57
C SER A 114 -4.01 21.57 -5.50
N LEU A 115 -4.76 22.13 -6.45
CA LEU A 115 -5.56 21.37 -7.42
C LEU A 115 -4.69 20.50 -8.33
N LEU A 116 -3.54 21.01 -8.79
CA LEU A 116 -2.59 20.24 -9.59
C LEU A 116 -1.94 19.08 -8.82
N SER A 117 -1.89 19.17 -7.49
CA SER A 117 -1.29 18.14 -6.63
C SER A 117 -2.26 17.01 -6.26
N VAL A 118 -3.58 17.23 -6.38
CA VAL A 118 -4.60 16.22 -6.02
C VAL A 118 -4.40 14.89 -6.77
N PRO A 119 -4.18 14.83 -8.09
CA PRO A 119 -4.00 13.56 -8.79
C PRO A 119 -2.78 12.78 -8.31
N PHE A 120 -1.70 13.48 -7.98
CA PHE A 120 -0.46 12.89 -7.46
C PHE A 120 -0.68 12.31 -6.06
N ILE A 121 -1.30 13.09 -5.17
CA ILE A 121 -1.59 12.64 -3.80
C ILE A 121 -2.58 11.48 -3.84
N ALA A 122 -3.64 11.58 -4.63
CA ALA A 122 -4.63 10.53 -4.80
C ALA A 122 -4.00 9.21 -5.27
N ALA A 123 -3.07 9.25 -6.24
CA ALA A 123 -2.38 8.06 -6.72
C ALA A 123 -1.58 7.33 -5.62
N MET A 124 -1.07 8.07 -4.64
CA MET A 124 -0.33 7.51 -3.49
C MET A 124 -1.25 7.05 -2.36
N THR A 125 -2.42 7.67 -2.19
CA THR A 125 -3.38 7.34 -1.12
C THR A 125 -4.37 6.25 -1.52
N ILE A 126 -4.65 6.05 -2.81
CA ILE A 126 -5.58 5.01 -3.28
C ILE A 126 -5.16 3.60 -2.82
N PRO A 127 -3.91 3.13 -3.01
CA PRO A 127 -3.51 1.81 -2.52
C PRO A 127 -3.66 1.66 -1.00
N MET A 128 -3.40 2.74 -0.27
CA MET A 128 -3.55 2.77 1.18
C MET A 128 -5.01 2.67 1.61
N ALA A 129 -5.89 3.43 0.95
CA ALA A 129 -7.32 3.39 1.20
C ALA A 129 -7.91 2.00 0.87
N VAL A 130 -7.44 1.34 -0.19
CA VAL A 130 -7.82 -0.03 -0.53
C VAL A 130 -7.47 -0.99 0.59
N PHE A 131 -6.24 -0.94 1.12
CA PHE A 131 -5.83 -1.80 2.23
C PHE A 131 -6.74 -1.64 3.46
N VAL A 132 -6.95 -0.40 3.91
CA VAL A 132 -7.78 -0.09 5.08
C VAL A 132 -9.21 -0.58 4.87
N ALA A 133 -9.81 -0.26 3.72
CA ALA A 133 -11.18 -0.63 3.41
C ALA A 133 -11.37 -2.15 3.36
N VAL A 134 -10.47 -2.87 2.68
CA VAL A 134 -10.53 -4.33 2.59
C VAL A 134 -10.29 -4.95 3.96
N CYS A 135 -9.25 -4.53 4.68
CA CYS A 135 -8.97 -5.06 6.01
C CYS A 135 -10.15 -4.85 6.97
N TRP A 136 -10.74 -3.64 6.99
CA TRP A 136 -11.89 -3.31 7.83
C TRP A 136 -13.12 -4.16 7.49
N VAL A 137 -13.50 -4.25 6.22
CA VAL A 137 -14.69 -4.99 5.81
C VAL A 137 -14.51 -6.49 6.05
N PHE A 138 -13.34 -7.07 5.76
CA PHE A 138 -13.09 -8.47 6.05
C PHE A 138 -13.03 -8.76 7.55
N ALA A 139 -12.47 -7.87 8.37
CA ALA A 139 -12.53 -8.01 9.82
C ALA A 139 -13.99 -8.03 10.33
N ARG A 140 -14.86 -7.15 9.80
CA ARG A 140 -16.29 -7.14 10.12
C ARG A 140 -17.02 -8.40 9.65
N LEU A 141 -16.81 -8.83 8.40
CA LEU A 141 -17.39 -10.08 7.88
C LEU A 141 -16.94 -11.32 8.67
N SER A 142 -15.75 -11.25 9.28
CA SER A 142 -15.22 -12.31 10.15
C SER A 142 -15.87 -12.26 11.52
N ALA A 143 -16.06 -11.07 12.10
CA ALA A 143 -16.75 -10.85 13.37
C ALA A 143 -18.22 -11.30 13.30
N ASP A 144 -18.91 -11.00 12.20
CA ASP A 144 -20.33 -11.31 11.98
C ASP A 144 -20.57 -12.81 11.65
N GLY A 145 -19.54 -13.65 11.70
CA GLY A 145 -19.64 -15.09 11.39
C GLY A 145 -19.86 -15.44 9.90
N THR A 146 -19.98 -14.44 9.01
CA THR A 146 -20.20 -14.66 7.57
C THR A 146 -19.06 -15.44 6.93
N ILE A 147 -17.82 -15.17 7.33
CA ILE A 147 -16.64 -15.90 6.85
C ILE A 147 -16.61 -17.33 7.39
N ALA A 148 -17.04 -17.55 8.64
CA ALA A 148 -17.14 -18.89 9.22
C ALA A 148 -18.17 -19.74 8.46
N GLN A 149 -19.33 -19.18 8.14
CA GLN A 149 -20.34 -19.83 7.29
C GLN A 149 -19.82 -20.07 5.86
N ALA A 150 -19.08 -19.11 5.28
CA ALA A 150 -18.51 -19.25 3.95
C ALA A 150 -17.43 -20.35 3.86
N ARG A 151 -16.74 -20.68 4.97
CA ARG A 151 -15.79 -21.79 5.02
C ARG A 151 -16.46 -23.17 4.94
N GLN A 152 -17.72 -23.28 5.35
CA GLN A 152 -18.48 -24.54 5.29
C GLN A 152 -18.90 -24.92 3.86
N LYS A 153 -18.84 -23.98 2.91
CA LYS A 153 -19.21 -24.20 1.52
C LYS A 153 -17.95 -24.24 0.63
N PRO A 154 -17.82 -25.22 -0.28
CA PRO A 154 -16.73 -25.24 -1.25
C PRO A 154 -16.63 -23.91 -2.02
N GLY A 155 -15.48 -23.25 -1.95
CA GLY A 155 -15.23 -21.98 -2.62
C GLY A 155 -15.97 -20.76 -2.03
N GLY A 156 -16.61 -20.87 -0.86
CA GLY A 156 -17.36 -19.75 -0.26
C GLY A 156 -16.48 -18.55 0.05
N VAL A 157 -15.30 -18.75 0.65
CA VAL A 157 -14.32 -17.66 0.89
C VAL A 157 -13.85 -17.03 -0.42
N ARG A 158 -13.65 -17.82 -1.49
CA ARG A 158 -13.26 -17.31 -2.81
C ARG A 158 -14.33 -16.38 -3.39
N ARG A 159 -15.61 -16.67 -3.17
CA ARG A 159 -16.73 -15.82 -3.60
C ARG A 159 -16.76 -14.47 -2.88
N LEU A 160 -16.21 -14.40 -1.67
CA LEU A 160 -16.06 -13.14 -0.93
C LEU A 160 -14.85 -12.32 -1.41
N VAL A 161 -13.71 -12.98 -1.65
CA VAL A 161 -12.45 -12.32 -2.03
C VAL A 161 -12.41 -11.92 -3.51
N ALA A 162 -12.91 -12.75 -4.41
CA ALA A 162 -12.83 -12.52 -5.86
C ALA A 162 -13.39 -11.16 -6.36
N PRO A 163 -14.60 -10.70 -5.95
CA PRO A 163 -15.11 -9.41 -6.41
C PRO A 163 -14.27 -8.23 -5.92
N VAL A 164 -13.67 -8.36 -4.74
CA VAL A 164 -12.79 -7.34 -4.15
C VAL A 164 -11.46 -7.27 -4.89
N LEU A 165 -10.86 -8.40 -5.24
CA LEU A 165 -9.66 -8.43 -6.09
C LEU A 165 -9.94 -7.92 -7.51
N GLY A 166 -11.10 -8.22 -8.08
CA GLY A 166 -11.53 -7.65 -9.36
C GLY A 166 -11.63 -6.12 -9.31
N ALA A 167 -12.23 -5.58 -8.25
CA ALA A 167 -12.29 -4.12 -8.05
C ALA A 167 -10.92 -3.49 -7.81
N ALA A 168 -10.04 -4.16 -7.06
CA ALA A 168 -8.67 -3.72 -6.84
C ALA A 168 -7.85 -3.69 -8.15
N LEU A 169 -8.10 -4.65 -9.05
CA LEU A 169 -7.50 -4.66 -10.39
C LEU A 169 -8.00 -3.48 -11.25
N CYS A 170 -9.29 -3.16 -11.20
CA CYS A 170 -9.82 -1.97 -11.87
C CYS A 170 -9.21 -0.67 -11.32
N LEU A 171 -9.12 -0.53 -9.99
CA LEU A 171 -8.47 0.61 -9.33
C LEU A 171 -6.98 0.70 -9.67
N SER A 172 -6.31 -0.45 -9.77
CA SER A 172 -4.92 -0.54 -10.21
C SER A 172 -4.75 -0.05 -11.65
N ALA A 173 -5.63 -0.45 -12.56
CA ALA A 173 -5.61 0.03 -13.94
C ALA A 173 -5.80 1.55 -14.02
N ILE A 174 -6.75 2.10 -13.25
CA ILE A 174 -6.96 3.55 -13.13
C ILE A 174 -5.70 4.25 -12.61
N THR A 175 -5.11 3.73 -11.53
CA THR A 175 -3.90 4.30 -10.91
C THR A 175 -2.71 4.25 -11.86
N LEU A 176 -2.55 3.15 -12.60
CA LEU A 176 -1.49 2.99 -13.58
C LEU A 176 -1.64 3.96 -14.75
N VAL A 177 -2.85 4.16 -15.27
CA VAL A 177 -3.11 5.17 -16.32
C VAL A 177 -2.78 6.57 -15.79
N SER A 178 -3.22 6.89 -14.57
CA SER A 178 -2.88 8.16 -13.91
C SER A 178 -1.36 8.36 -13.75
N ASN A 179 -0.64 7.34 -13.28
CA ASN A 179 0.81 7.40 -13.08
C ASN A 179 1.60 7.57 -14.38
N THR A 180 1.07 7.06 -15.49
CA THR A 180 1.78 7.05 -16.77
C THR A 180 1.49 8.25 -17.64
N GLN A 181 0.30 8.85 -17.52
CA GLN A 181 -0.13 9.94 -18.40
C GLN A 181 -0.47 11.22 -17.64
N LEU A 182 -1.19 11.10 -16.52
CA LEU A 182 -1.74 12.26 -15.81
C LEU A 182 -0.67 12.94 -14.95
N ILE A 183 0.10 12.16 -14.18
CA ILE A 183 1.13 12.69 -13.29
C ILE A 183 2.27 13.42 -14.04
N PRO A 184 2.82 12.89 -15.15
CA PRO A 184 3.84 13.60 -15.91
C PRO A 184 3.37 14.99 -16.39
N ARG A 185 2.12 15.07 -16.89
CA ARG A 185 1.51 16.32 -17.36
C ARG A 185 1.18 17.29 -16.23
N ALA A 186 0.80 16.79 -15.06
CA ALA A 186 0.58 17.60 -13.87
C ALA A 186 1.92 18.18 -13.35
N ASN A 187 2.97 17.35 -13.31
CA ASN A 187 4.29 17.74 -12.82
C ASN A 187 4.95 18.81 -13.68
N THR A 188 4.78 18.78 -15.01
CA THR A 188 5.31 19.84 -15.90
C THR A 188 4.69 21.20 -15.61
N ARG A 189 3.36 21.25 -15.43
CA ARG A 189 2.66 22.48 -15.05
C ARG A 189 2.99 22.91 -13.63
N LEU A 190 3.06 21.99 -12.68
CA LEU A 190 3.40 22.27 -11.28
C LEU A 190 4.75 23.00 -11.19
N LEU A 191 5.76 22.48 -11.88
CA LEU A 191 7.11 23.08 -11.90
C LEU A 191 7.15 24.43 -12.62
N ALA A 192 6.37 24.61 -13.69
CA ALA A 192 6.25 25.91 -14.36
C ALA A 192 5.63 26.97 -13.43
N VAL A 193 4.62 26.60 -12.65
CA VAL A 193 3.98 27.49 -11.66
C VAL A 193 4.92 27.79 -10.48
N MET A 194 5.61 26.76 -9.95
CA MET A 194 6.56 26.94 -8.84
C MET A 194 7.81 27.74 -9.21
N SER A 195 8.32 27.58 -10.42
CA SER A 195 9.51 28.29 -10.91
C SER A 195 9.17 29.61 -11.61
N GLY A 196 7.90 29.83 -11.99
CA GLY A 196 7.40 31.02 -12.70
C GLY A 196 8.16 31.30 -14.00
N ARG A 197 8.80 30.27 -14.54
CA ARG A 197 9.41 30.18 -15.86
C ARG A 197 9.17 28.77 -16.40
N PRO A 198 9.11 28.56 -17.72
CA PRO A 198 9.05 27.20 -18.25
C PRO A 198 10.31 26.42 -17.79
N PRO A 199 10.18 25.13 -17.41
CA PRO A 199 11.31 24.36 -16.92
C PRO A 199 12.37 24.18 -18.03
N GLU A 200 13.65 24.43 -17.72
CA GLU A 200 14.81 24.32 -18.63
C GLU A 200 15.21 22.86 -18.96
N GLY A 201 14.27 21.93 -18.88
CA GLY A 201 14.50 20.51 -19.14
C GLY A 201 13.41 19.63 -18.52
N LYS A 202 13.30 18.39 -18.99
CA LYS A 202 12.42 17.38 -18.38
C LYS A 202 13.19 16.60 -17.33
N THR A 203 12.76 16.68 -16.08
CA THR A 203 13.19 15.77 -15.01
C THR A 203 12.58 14.38 -15.26
N ASP A 204 13.23 13.30 -14.85
CA ASP A 204 12.77 11.90 -14.97
C ASP A 204 11.31 11.70 -14.49
N ARG A 205 10.92 12.33 -13.37
CA ARG A 205 9.57 12.30 -12.79
C ARG A 205 8.50 13.00 -13.65
N MET A 206 8.90 13.81 -14.63
CA MET A 206 8.03 14.55 -15.54
C MET A 206 7.85 13.83 -16.88
N MET A 207 8.56 12.73 -17.11
CA MET A 207 8.52 11.97 -18.35
C MET A 207 7.49 10.83 -18.29
N THR A 208 6.83 10.56 -19.40
CA THR A 208 6.02 9.36 -19.61
C THR A 208 6.90 8.11 -19.70
N ILE A 209 6.31 6.91 -19.62
CA ILE A 209 7.07 5.66 -19.78
C ILE A 209 7.74 5.58 -21.16
N ALA A 210 7.08 6.08 -22.21
CA ALA A 210 7.64 6.08 -23.56
C ALA A 210 8.89 6.95 -23.63
N GLU A 211 8.80 8.19 -23.10
CA GLU A 211 9.92 9.13 -23.03
C GLU A 211 11.08 8.59 -22.17
N LEU A 212 10.78 7.96 -21.03
CA LEU A 212 11.81 7.33 -20.18
C LEU A 212 12.54 6.19 -20.91
N ARG A 213 11.82 5.37 -21.68
CA ARG A 213 12.43 4.28 -22.48
C ARG A 213 13.27 4.81 -23.63
N GLU A 214 12.87 5.93 -24.22
CA GLU A 214 13.62 6.59 -25.27
C GLU A 214 14.91 7.21 -24.70
N ALA A 215 14.79 7.99 -23.62
CA ALA A 215 15.93 8.57 -22.91
C ALA A 215 16.92 7.50 -22.44
N ALA A 216 16.44 6.37 -21.92
CA ALA A 216 17.29 5.26 -21.48
C ALA A 216 18.00 4.53 -22.63
N ARG A 217 17.41 4.54 -23.85
CA ARG A 217 18.03 3.98 -25.05
C ARG A 217 19.05 4.94 -25.64
N GLU A 218 18.74 6.23 -25.70
CA GLU A 218 19.62 7.28 -26.20
C GLU A 218 20.91 7.37 -25.38
N VAL A 219 20.79 7.45 -24.04
CA VAL A 219 21.95 7.51 -23.15
C VAL A 219 22.81 6.26 -23.24
N ARG A 220 22.22 5.08 -23.47
CA ARG A 220 22.97 3.84 -23.70
C ARG A 220 23.64 3.78 -25.06
N GLY A 221 22.98 4.28 -26.11
CA GLY A 221 23.47 4.25 -27.49
C GLY A 221 24.55 5.29 -27.76
N ASN A 222 24.55 6.41 -27.05
CA ASN A 222 25.54 7.47 -27.18
C ASN A 222 26.04 7.96 -25.82
N PRO A 223 26.94 7.20 -25.15
CA PRO A 223 27.50 7.61 -23.86
C PRO A 223 28.34 8.90 -23.92
N GLY A 224 28.73 9.34 -25.12
CA GLY A 224 29.45 10.60 -25.37
C GLY A 224 30.66 10.80 -24.44
N LEU A 225 30.88 12.06 -24.04
CA LEU A 225 31.92 12.47 -23.07
C LEU A 225 31.60 12.10 -21.61
N MET A 226 30.38 11.70 -21.29
CA MET A 226 30.01 11.33 -19.90
C MET A 226 30.71 10.03 -19.44
N GLY A 227 31.15 9.20 -20.38
CA GLY A 227 31.75 7.90 -20.12
C GLY A 227 30.71 6.82 -19.82
N VAL A 228 31.03 5.59 -20.20
CA VAL A 228 30.13 4.43 -20.18
C VAL A 228 29.48 4.21 -18.80
N VAL A 229 30.26 4.35 -17.71
CA VAL A 229 29.76 4.11 -16.35
C VAL A 229 28.68 5.11 -15.92
N ARG A 230 28.83 6.40 -16.27
CA ARG A 230 27.83 7.42 -15.92
C ARG A 230 26.57 7.26 -16.78
N ALA A 231 26.74 6.97 -18.07
CA ALA A 231 25.64 6.66 -18.97
C ALA A 231 24.82 5.46 -18.48
N SER A 232 25.47 4.37 -18.07
CA SER A 232 24.78 3.21 -17.50
C SER A 232 23.98 3.54 -16.23
N ARG A 233 24.50 4.39 -15.34
CA ARG A 233 23.79 4.82 -14.13
C ARG A 233 22.56 5.66 -14.45
N MET A 234 22.67 6.61 -15.37
CA MET A 234 21.53 7.41 -15.81
C MET A 234 20.45 6.55 -16.48
N ALA A 235 20.87 5.61 -17.34
CA ALA A 235 19.93 4.67 -17.96
C ALA A 235 19.24 3.76 -16.92
N ALA A 236 19.97 3.32 -15.89
CA ALA A 236 19.39 2.56 -14.79
C ALA A 236 18.39 3.39 -13.98
N ALA A 237 18.66 4.67 -13.72
CA ALA A 237 17.72 5.56 -13.03
C ALA A 237 16.40 5.70 -13.81
N TYR A 238 16.45 5.84 -15.14
CA TYR A 238 15.24 5.85 -15.96
C TYR A 238 14.48 4.52 -15.91
N GLU A 239 15.19 3.38 -15.91
CA GLU A 239 14.56 2.08 -15.72
C GLU A 239 13.91 1.93 -14.34
N VAL A 240 14.54 2.44 -13.28
CA VAL A 240 13.98 2.45 -11.92
C VAL A 240 12.65 3.20 -11.91
N GLU A 241 12.62 4.40 -12.48
CA GLU A 241 11.40 5.22 -12.54
C GLU A 241 10.28 4.51 -13.34
N ILE A 242 10.61 3.82 -14.42
CA ILE A 242 9.63 2.98 -15.16
C ILE A 242 9.06 1.89 -14.25
N HIS A 243 9.92 1.10 -13.60
CA HIS A 243 9.48 -0.01 -12.75
C HIS A 243 8.71 0.49 -11.52
N LYS A 244 9.07 1.65 -10.97
CA LYS A 244 8.38 2.32 -9.87
C LYS A 244 6.96 2.70 -10.25
N LYS A 245 6.75 3.28 -11.44
CA LYS A 245 5.40 3.62 -11.95
C LYS A 245 4.50 2.39 -12.09
N TYR A 246 5.05 1.26 -12.55
CA TYR A 246 4.34 -0.02 -12.59
C TYR A 246 4.09 -0.60 -11.19
N ALA A 247 5.09 -0.61 -10.31
CA ALA A 247 4.98 -1.17 -8.97
C ALA A 247 3.93 -0.43 -8.13
N LEU A 248 3.90 0.91 -8.21
CA LEU A 248 2.89 1.75 -7.56
C LEU A 248 1.50 1.58 -8.20
N GLY A 249 1.43 1.47 -9.54
CA GLY A 249 0.17 1.22 -10.23
C GLY A 249 -0.48 -0.11 -9.82
N LEU A 250 0.32 -1.16 -9.65
CA LEU A 250 -0.14 -2.49 -9.23
C LEU A 250 -0.33 -2.64 -7.72
N ALA A 251 0.13 -1.67 -6.91
CA ALA A 251 0.10 -1.73 -5.46
C ALA A 251 -1.31 -2.03 -4.92
N CYS A 252 -2.37 -1.47 -5.51
CA CYS A 252 -3.76 -1.70 -5.08
C CYS A 252 -4.12 -3.18 -4.99
N VAL A 253 -3.63 -4.02 -5.92
CA VAL A 253 -3.88 -5.47 -5.91
C VAL A 253 -3.16 -6.13 -4.74
N PHE A 254 -1.88 -5.83 -4.54
CA PHE A 254 -1.09 -6.37 -3.43
C PHE A 254 -1.66 -5.98 -2.06
N PHE A 255 -2.04 -4.71 -1.91
CA PHE A 255 -2.70 -4.20 -0.71
C PHE A 255 -4.07 -4.84 -0.46
N ALA A 256 -4.87 -5.08 -1.51
CA ALA A 256 -6.13 -5.80 -1.35
C ALA A 256 -5.92 -7.25 -0.91
N ILE A 257 -4.90 -7.94 -1.44
CA ILE A 257 -4.55 -9.31 -1.04
C ILE A 257 -4.13 -9.35 0.43
N VAL A 258 -3.23 -8.47 0.85
CA VAL A 258 -2.76 -8.41 2.25
C VAL A 258 -3.90 -8.03 3.19
N GLY A 259 -4.70 -7.02 2.82
CA GLY A 259 -5.84 -6.57 3.63
C GLY A 259 -6.88 -7.68 3.82
N ALA A 260 -7.19 -8.44 2.76
CA ALA A 260 -8.09 -9.58 2.84
C ALA A 260 -7.50 -10.69 3.72
N ALA A 261 -6.22 -11.02 3.55
CA ALA A 261 -5.53 -12.01 4.38
C ALA A 261 -5.56 -11.64 5.87
N LEU A 262 -5.29 -10.37 6.19
CA LEU A 262 -5.28 -9.87 7.56
C LEU A 262 -6.68 -9.89 8.19
N GLY A 263 -7.69 -9.40 7.46
CA GLY A 263 -9.09 -9.40 7.93
C GLY A 263 -9.67 -10.82 8.07
N LEU A 264 -9.18 -11.78 7.28
CA LEU A 264 -9.53 -13.21 7.42
C LEU A 264 -8.85 -13.88 8.61
N ARG A 265 -7.64 -13.44 8.99
CA ARG A 265 -6.83 -14.05 10.06
C ARG A 265 -7.19 -13.53 11.44
N PHE A 266 -7.65 -12.27 11.55
CA PHE A 266 -7.97 -11.63 12.82
C PHE A 266 -9.45 -11.19 12.89
N PRO A 267 -10.39 -12.13 13.15
CA PRO A 267 -11.84 -11.89 13.13
C PRO A 267 -12.38 -10.85 14.10
N ARG A 268 -11.66 -10.59 15.20
CA ARG A 268 -12.05 -9.64 16.25
C ARG A 268 -11.10 -8.44 16.31
N GLY A 269 -10.44 -8.15 15.20
CA GLY A 269 -9.63 -6.96 15.08
C GLY A 269 -10.46 -5.69 15.23
N GLY A 270 -10.26 -4.96 16.31
CA GLY A 270 -10.85 -3.63 16.48
C GLY A 270 -10.25 -2.59 15.53
N ALA A 271 -10.76 -1.36 15.56
CA ALA A 271 -10.25 -0.25 14.75
C ALA A 271 -8.73 -0.04 14.91
N TRP A 272 -8.22 -0.20 16.12
CA TRP A 272 -6.79 -0.09 16.43
C TRP A 272 -5.91 -1.12 15.71
N MET A 273 -6.42 -2.33 15.47
CA MET A 273 -5.69 -3.32 14.67
C MET A 273 -5.54 -2.84 13.23
N VAL A 274 -6.63 -2.33 12.63
CA VAL A 274 -6.61 -1.84 11.25
C VAL A 274 -5.67 -0.65 11.14
N ILE A 275 -5.73 0.31 12.08
CA ILE A 275 -4.86 1.48 12.10
C ILE A 275 -3.38 1.05 12.27
N GLY A 276 -3.09 0.23 13.27
CA GLY A 276 -1.72 -0.24 13.56
C GLY A 276 -1.12 -1.04 12.41
N ALA A 277 -1.88 -2.00 11.86
CA ALA A 277 -1.45 -2.77 10.70
C ALA A 277 -1.24 -1.88 9.47
N SER A 278 -2.09 -0.87 9.27
CA SER A 278 -1.94 0.09 8.18
C SER A 278 -0.62 0.84 8.29
N VAL A 279 -0.30 1.39 9.48
CA VAL A 279 0.96 2.11 9.70
C VAL A 279 2.18 1.22 9.42
N VAL A 280 2.17 -0.03 9.92
CA VAL A 280 3.28 -0.96 9.72
C VAL A 280 3.43 -1.36 8.25
N VAL A 281 2.33 -1.76 7.59
CA VAL A 281 2.37 -2.22 6.20
C VAL A 281 2.72 -1.07 5.26
N PHE A 282 2.17 0.13 5.46
CA PHE A 282 2.50 1.30 4.64
C PHE A 282 3.92 1.79 4.89
N GLY A 283 4.32 1.95 6.15
CA GLY A 283 5.67 2.37 6.52
C GLY A 283 6.70 1.39 5.96
N GLY A 284 6.46 0.09 6.10
CA GLY A 284 7.31 -0.96 5.52
C GLY A 284 7.36 -0.91 3.99
N TYR A 285 6.21 -0.74 3.33
CA TYR A 285 6.14 -0.65 1.86
C TYR A 285 6.97 0.53 1.33
N TYR A 286 6.76 1.73 1.88
CA TYR A 286 7.49 2.93 1.45
C TYR A 286 8.97 2.85 1.81
N ALA A 287 9.32 2.30 2.98
CA ALA A 287 10.72 2.08 3.36
C ALA A 287 11.42 1.14 2.38
N CYS A 288 10.78 0.02 2.01
CA CYS A 288 11.31 -0.90 0.99
C CYS A 288 11.45 -0.23 -0.39
N LEU A 289 10.48 0.61 -0.80
CA LEU A 289 10.55 1.31 -2.08
C LEU A 289 11.72 2.29 -2.13
N VAL A 290 11.89 3.09 -1.07
CA VAL A 290 12.99 4.07 -0.95
C VAL A 290 14.36 3.37 -0.83
N ALA A 291 14.42 2.29 -0.05
CA ALA A 291 15.62 1.46 0.07
C ALA A 291 15.99 0.82 -1.29
N GLY A 292 15.00 0.32 -2.02
CA GLY A 292 15.18 -0.23 -3.37
C GLY A 292 15.73 0.80 -4.34
N GLU A 293 15.21 2.02 -4.33
CA GLU A 293 15.66 3.13 -5.19
C GLU A 293 17.15 3.43 -4.93
N ALA A 294 17.53 3.60 -3.66
CA ALA A 294 18.92 3.82 -3.27
C ALA A 294 19.87 2.66 -3.66
N LEU A 295 19.40 1.42 -3.62
CA LEU A 295 20.18 0.23 -4.00
C LEU A 295 20.33 0.10 -5.52
N ALA A 296 19.33 0.52 -6.29
CA ALA A 296 19.37 0.54 -7.75
C ALA A 296 20.26 1.65 -8.29
N ASP A 297 20.24 2.84 -7.68
CA ASP A 297 21.09 3.99 -8.06
C ASP A 297 22.58 3.67 -7.93
N THR A 298 22.92 2.78 -7.00
CA THR A 298 24.29 2.29 -6.80
C THR A 298 24.62 1.05 -7.63
N LEU A 299 23.75 0.64 -8.56
CA LEU A 299 23.87 -0.55 -9.40
C LEU A 299 24.08 -1.86 -8.61
N THR A 300 23.63 -1.91 -7.36
CA THR A 300 23.71 -3.13 -6.52
C THR A 300 22.66 -4.14 -6.93
N LEU A 301 21.45 -3.64 -7.16
CA LEU A 301 20.29 -4.42 -7.55
C LEU A 301 19.86 -3.95 -8.92
N SER A 302 19.40 -4.89 -9.74
CA SER A 302 18.74 -4.55 -11.00
C SER A 302 17.51 -3.66 -10.70
N PRO A 303 17.20 -2.66 -11.56
CA PRO A 303 16.02 -1.81 -11.41
C PRO A 303 14.71 -2.58 -11.21
N PHE A 304 14.57 -3.73 -11.89
CA PHE A 304 13.43 -4.62 -11.75
C PHE A 304 13.30 -5.14 -10.31
N VAL A 305 14.31 -5.86 -9.80
CA VAL A 305 14.27 -6.44 -8.44
C VAL A 305 14.07 -5.35 -7.39
N ALA A 306 14.79 -4.24 -7.51
CA ALA A 306 14.73 -3.14 -6.55
C ALA A 306 13.31 -2.59 -6.35
N MET A 307 12.57 -2.37 -7.44
CA MET A 307 11.23 -1.78 -7.37
C MET A 307 10.14 -2.81 -7.07
N TRP A 308 10.30 -4.05 -7.51
CA TRP A 308 9.29 -5.10 -7.30
C TRP A 308 9.42 -5.80 -5.96
N LEU A 309 10.56 -5.68 -5.27
CA LEU A 309 10.78 -6.29 -3.96
C LEU A 309 9.71 -5.90 -2.94
N ALA A 310 9.29 -4.64 -2.90
CA ALA A 310 8.27 -4.17 -1.97
C ALA A 310 6.93 -4.92 -2.15
N ASN A 311 6.49 -5.11 -3.40
CA ASN A 311 5.28 -5.87 -3.73
C ASN A 311 5.45 -7.37 -3.43
N ALA A 312 6.65 -7.92 -3.67
CA ALA A 312 6.96 -9.31 -3.34
C ALA A 312 6.90 -9.57 -1.83
N VAL A 313 7.43 -8.65 -1.01
CA VAL A 313 7.34 -8.74 0.45
C VAL A 313 5.87 -8.76 0.91
N LEU A 314 5.02 -7.89 0.34
CA LEU A 314 3.58 -7.89 0.64
C LEU A 314 2.92 -9.24 0.30
N LEU A 315 3.25 -9.85 -0.84
CA LEU A 315 2.74 -11.18 -1.18
C LEU A 315 3.20 -12.25 -0.20
N VAL A 316 4.47 -12.24 0.20
CA VAL A 316 5.00 -13.20 1.18
C VAL A 316 4.25 -13.06 2.50
N VAL A 317 4.03 -11.84 2.98
CA VAL A 317 3.23 -11.58 4.18
C VAL A 317 1.82 -12.15 4.05
N ALA A 318 1.13 -11.87 2.94
CA ALA A 318 -0.23 -12.40 2.71
C ALA A 318 -0.27 -13.93 2.64
N PHE A 319 0.75 -14.55 2.02
CA PHE A 319 0.88 -15.99 1.93
C PHE A 319 1.09 -16.61 3.32
N VAL A 320 2.02 -16.08 4.11
CA VAL A 320 2.29 -16.56 5.48
C VAL A 320 1.03 -16.44 6.37
N LEU A 321 0.29 -15.32 6.26
CA LEU A 321 -0.95 -15.10 7.00
C LEU A 321 -2.05 -16.12 6.66
N THR A 322 -2.09 -16.61 5.42
CA THR A 322 -3.13 -17.53 4.94
C THR A 322 -2.72 -19.01 5.02
N TRP A 323 -1.42 -19.31 5.06
CA TRP A 323 -0.90 -20.68 5.11
C TRP A 323 -1.11 -21.38 6.46
N ARG A 324 -1.04 -20.64 7.58
CA ARG A 324 -1.27 -21.21 8.92
C ARG A 324 -2.76 -21.46 9.14
N ARG A 325 -3.29 -22.56 8.58
CA ARG A 325 -4.60 -23.11 8.93
C ARG A 325 -4.51 -23.82 10.28
N ASP A 326 -5.49 -23.51 11.14
CA ASP A 326 -5.67 -24.09 12.47
C ASP A 326 -5.81 -25.62 12.36
N ASP A 327 -5.10 -26.33 13.24
CA ASP A 327 -5.08 -27.79 13.29
C ASP A 327 -6.50 -28.31 13.64
N PRO A 328 -7.16 -29.11 12.79
CA PRO A 328 -8.53 -29.61 13.02
C PRO A 328 -8.68 -30.49 14.28
N ARG A 329 -7.59 -30.76 14.99
CA ARG A 329 -7.52 -31.67 16.14
C ARG A 329 -7.86 -30.98 17.47
N ALA A 330 -7.79 -29.65 17.55
CA ALA A 330 -8.04 -28.91 18.80
C ALA A 330 -9.51 -28.92 19.25
N THR A 331 -10.46 -29.23 18.36
CA THR A 331 -11.90 -29.28 18.66
C THR A 331 -12.43 -30.68 18.99
N ARG A 332 -11.61 -31.74 18.87
CA ARG A 332 -12.00 -33.11 19.29
C ARG A 332 -11.75 -33.39 20.77
N GLY A 333 -11.01 -32.54 21.47
CA GLY A 333 -10.76 -32.68 22.91
C GLY A 333 -11.91 -32.20 23.82
N ALA A 334 -13.02 -31.75 23.24
CA ALA A 334 -14.19 -31.25 23.96
C ALA A 334 -15.45 -32.09 23.69
N GLU A 335 -15.30 -33.40 23.40
CA GLU A 335 -16.41 -34.31 23.69
C GLU A 335 -16.57 -34.37 25.21
N PRO A 336 -17.76 -34.08 25.77
CA PRO A 336 -17.99 -34.30 27.18
C PRO A 336 -17.77 -35.79 27.43
N MET A 337 -16.87 -36.11 28.36
CA MET A 337 -16.79 -37.43 28.98
C MET A 337 -18.20 -37.78 29.45
N ALA A 338 -18.90 -38.59 28.66
CA ALA A 338 -20.10 -39.26 29.07
C ALA A 338 -19.68 -40.24 30.17
N ILE A 339 -19.83 -39.82 31.41
CA ILE A 339 -19.76 -40.71 32.57
C ILE A 339 -21.04 -41.55 32.51
N GLY A 340 -20.93 -42.70 31.85
CA GLY A 340 -21.82 -43.83 32.05
C GLY A 340 -21.12 -44.82 32.99
N GLY A 341 -21.81 -45.21 34.06
CA GLY A 341 -21.32 -46.17 35.07
C GLY A 341 -21.71 -45.74 36.47
#